data_AF-V4PBC7-F1
#
_entry.id   AF-V4PBC7-F1
#
_cell.length_a   1.000
_cell.length_b   1.000
_cell.length_c   1.000
_cell.angle_alpha   90.00
_cell.angle_beta   90.00
_cell.angle_gamma   90.00
#
_symmetry.space_group_name_H-M   'P 1'
#
loop_
_entity.id
_entity.type
_entity.pdbx_description
1 polymer ?
#
loop_
_entity_poly.entity_id
_entity_poly.type
_entity_poly.pdbx_seq_one_letter_code
_entity_poly.pdbx_strand_id
1 'polypeptide(L)'
;MALNPEFVFERKYITEPLKRGLGLPDDVWSVVLNNELDSAYYLTADLSPVTIALKPGIRPLIELAVQQKRQQELSLPTALRRASLTEPA
;
A
#
# COMPACT_ATOMS: atom_id res chain seq x y z
N MET A 1 15.56 -3.58 10.94
CA MET A 1 14.63 -3.59 9.79
C MET A 1 13.88 -2.27 9.80
N ALA A 2 14.11 -1.41 8.81
CA ALA A 2 13.32 -0.19 8.63
C ALA A 2 12.11 -0.55 7.77
N LEU A 3 10.91 -0.51 8.35
CA LEU A 3 9.67 -0.64 7.61
C LEU A 3 9.37 0.72 6.98
N ASN A 4 9.46 0.83 5.65
CA ASN A 4 9.07 2.06 4.99
C ASN A 4 7.55 2.13 4.91
N PRO A 5 6.91 3.23 5.37
CA PRO A 5 5.46 3.39 5.34
C PRO A 5 4.89 3.39 3.91
N GLU A 6 5.73 3.66 2.91
CA GLU A 6 5.37 3.59 1.49
C GLU A 6 5.08 2.15 1.04
N PHE A 7 5.72 1.16 1.67
CA PHE A 7 5.51 -0.26 1.39
C PHE A 7 4.41 -0.90 2.24
N VAL A 8 3.62 -0.08 2.94
CA VAL A 8 2.42 -0.50 3.66
C VAL A 8 1.21 -0.24 2.79
N PHE A 9 0.51 -1.31 2.41
CA PHE A 9 -0.70 -1.27 1.60
C PHE A 9 -1.90 -1.68 2.46
N GLU A 10 -2.73 -0.70 2.81
CA GLU A 10 -4.04 -0.95 3.41
C GLU A 10 -5.03 -1.48 2.36
N ARG A 11 -6.10 -2.16 2.79
CA ARG A 11 -7.15 -2.75 1.93
C ARG A 11 -7.58 -1.88 0.72
N LYS A 12 -7.72 -0.56 0.90
CA LYS A 12 -8.10 0.40 -0.17
C LYS A 12 -7.06 0.51 -1.31
N TYR A 13 -5.79 0.25 -1.01
CA TYR A 13 -4.67 0.32 -1.96
C TYR A 13 -4.30 -1.05 -2.53
N ILE A 14 -4.89 -2.13 -2.01
CA ILE A 14 -4.63 -3.48 -2.47
C ILE A 14 -5.48 -3.76 -3.71
N THR A 15 -4.88 -3.60 -4.88
CA THR A 15 -5.52 -3.88 -6.17
C THR A 15 -5.42 -5.36 -6.55
N GLU A 16 -6.33 -5.85 -7.40
CA GLU A 16 -6.24 -7.20 -7.97
C GLU A 16 -4.88 -7.55 -8.59
N PRO A 17 -4.26 -6.71 -9.45
CA PRO A 17 -2.93 -7.01 -9.99
C PRO A 17 -1.86 -7.11 -8.89
N LEU A 18 -1.96 -6.31 -7.82
CA LEU A 18 -1.08 -6.43 -6.66
C LEU A 18 -1.28 -7.75 -5.92
N LYS A 19 -2.54 -8.15 -5.67
CA LYS A 19 -2.84 -9.46 -5.06
C LYS A 19 -2.28 -10.61 -5.88
N ARG A 20 -2.54 -10.64 -7.19
CA ARG A 20 -2.03 -11.72 -8.06
C ARG A 20 -0.51 -11.71 -8.19
N GLY A 21 0.10 -10.53 -8.29
CA GLY A 21 1.55 -10.40 -8.36
C GLY A 21 2.23 -10.92 -7.10
N LEU A 22 1.70 -10.57 -5.93
CA LEU A 22 2.22 -10.99 -4.63
C LEU A 22 1.77 -12.40 -4.22
N GLY A 23 0.77 -12.99 -4.88
CA GLY A 23 0.20 -14.28 -4.49
C GLY A 23 -0.64 -14.20 -3.21
N LEU A 24 -1.24 -13.04 -2.95
CA LEU A 24 -2.06 -12.80 -1.76
C LEU A 24 -3.46 -13.40 -1.92
N PRO A 25 -4.06 -13.90 -0.83
CA PRO A 25 -5.46 -14.31 -0.81
C PRO A 25 -6.41 -13.10 -0.98
N ASP A 26 -7.64 -13.37 -1.40
CA ASP A 26 -8.66 -12.31 -1.58
C ASP A 26 -9.06 -11.62 -0.27
N ASP A 27 -8.93 -12.31 0.86
CA ASP A 27 -9.30 -11.84 2.20
C ASP A 27 -8.18 -11.02 2.89
N VAL A 28 -7.24 -10.48 2.11
CA VAL A 28 -6.15 -9.69 2.67
C VAL A 28 -6.63 -8.31 3.15
N TRP A 29 -6.34 -7.99 4.41
CA TRP A 29 -6.71 -6.73 5.05
C TRP A 29 -5.62 -5.67 4.92
N SER A 30 -4.37 -6.06 5.11
CA SER A 30 -3.21 -5.17 5.01
C SER A 30 -1.98 -5.95 4.58
N VAL A 31 -1.07 -5.31 3.85
CA VAL A 31 0.19 -5.90 3.37
C VAL A 31 1.32 -4.94 3.69
N VAL A 32 2.43 -5.48 4.15
CA VAL A 32 3.67 -4.76 4.46
C VAL A 32 4.82 -5.48 3.77
N LEU A 33 5.53 -4.78 2.91
CA LEU A 33 6.69 -5.36 2.20
C LEU A 33 7.97 -4.97 2.93
N ASN A 34 8.95 -5.88 2.93
CA ASN A 34 10.31 -5.56 3.37
C ASN A 34 10.98 -4.62 2.35
N ASN A 35 11.95 -3.81 2.79
CA ASN A 35 12.67 -2.87 1.93
C ASN A 35 13.43 -3.56 0.77
N GLU A 36 13.82 -4.80 0.97
CA GLU A 36 14.52 -5.61 -0.05
C GLU A 36 13.56 -6.19 -1.10
N LEU A 37 12.24 -6.09 -0.88
CA LEU A 37 11.17 -6.66 -1.71
C LEU A 37 11.33 -8.18 -1.93
N ASP A 38 11.92 -8.86 -0.96
CA ASP A 38 12.10 -10.32 -0.94
C ASP A 38 10.94 -11.02 -0.21
N SER A 39 10.34 -10.34 0.77
CA SER A 39 9.32 -10.89 1.67
C SER A 39 8.19 -9.88 1.90
N ALA A 40 6.98 -10.41 2.10
CA ALA A 40 5.80 -9.63 2.46
C ALA A 40 5.12 -10.23 3.68
N TYR A 41 4.61 -9.37 4.53
CA TYR A 41 3.78 -9.70 5.67
C TYR A 41 2.38 -9.20 5.37
N TYR A 42 1.36 -10.04 5.48
CA TYR A 42 0.00 -9.62 5.31
C TYR A 42 -0.88 -10.08 6.44
N LEU A 43 -1.95 -9.34 6.69
CA LEU A 43 -2.96 -9.64 7.68
C LEU A 43 -4.22 -10.13 6.97
N THR A 44 -4.78 -11.25 7.39
CA THR A 44 -6.10 -11.73 6.93
C THR A 44 -7.23 -11.05 7.71
N ALA A 45 -8.50 -11.22 7.31
CA ALA A 45 -9.62 -10.67 8.07
C ALA A 45 -9.73 -11.25 9.49
N ASP A 46 -9.23 -12.48 9.70
CA ASP A 46 -9.09 -13.12 11.02
C ASP A 46 -7.95 -12.51 11.88
N LEU A 47 -7.36 -11.39 11.45
CA LEU A 47 -6.25 -10.70 12.13
C LEU A 47 -5.02 -11.58 12.35
N SER A 48 -4.86 -12.63 11.55
CA SER A 48 -3.70 -13.53 11.60
C SER A 48 -2.60 -13.01 10.68
N PRO A 49 -1.41 -12.68 11.20
CA PRO A 49 -0.28 -12.26 10.37
C PRO A 49 0.33 -13.46 9.67
N VAL A 50 0.50 -13.36 8.36
CA VAL A 50 1.12 -14.38 7.51
C VAL A 50 2.27 -13.76 6.74
N THR A 51 3.38 -14.49 6.65
CA THR A 51 4.56 -14.06 5.90
C THR A 51 4.69 -14.91 4.64
N ILE A 52 4.98 -14.26 3.51
CA ILE A 52 5.24 -14.92 2.24
C ILE A 52 6.52 -14.40 1.61
N ALA A 53 7.21 -15.29 0.91
CA ALA A 53 8.32 -14.92 0.04
C ALA A 53 7.78 -14.38 -1.29
N LEU A 54 8.40 -13.32 -1.78
CA LEU A 54 8.03 -12.67 -3.03
C LEU A 54 8.78 -13.26 -4.22
N LYS A 55 8.11 -13.28 -5.37
CA LYS A 55 8.73 -13.74 -6.61
C LYS A 55 9.75 -12.71 -7.12
N PRO A 56 10.89 -13.15 -7.67
CA PRO A 56 11.80 -12.26 -8.36
C PRO A 56 11.08 -11.61 -9.56
N GLY A 57 11.16 -10.28 -9.68
CA GLY A 57 10.49 -9.52 -10.75
C GLY A 57 9.21 -8.77 -10.33
N ILE A 58 8.83 -8.81 -9.05
CA ILE A 58 7.69 -8.07 -8.51
C ILE A 58 7.96 -6.56 -8.31
N ARG A 59 9.24 -6.16 -8.28
CA ARG A 59 9.69 -4.77 -8.04
C ARG A 59 8.95 -3.72 -8.89
N PRO A 60 8.86 -3.83 -10.23
CA PRO A 60 8.13 -2.84 -11.03
C PRO A 60 6.63 -2.76 -10.68
N LEU A 61 6.03 -3.87 -10.24
CA LEU A 61 4.62 -3.90 -9.84
C LEU A 61 4.43 -3.21 -8.49
N ILE A 62 5.35 -3.40 -7.55
CA ILE A 62 5.34 -2.72 -6.25
C ILE A 62 5.56 -1.23 -6.44
N GLU A 63 6.54 -0.82 -7.24
CA GLU A 63 6.78 0.60 -7.53
C GLU A 63 5.56 1.27 -8.15
N LEU A 64 4.89 0.60 -9.11
CA LEU A 64 3.64 1.08 -9.68
C LEU A 64 2.54 1.21 -8.61
N ALA A 65 2.41 0.22 -7.72
CA ALA A 65 1.43 0.25 -6.65
C ALA A 65 1.72 1.37 -5.62
N VAL A 66 2.99 1.59 -5.25
CA VAL A 66 3.41 2.70 -4.39
C VAL A 66 3.08 4.03 -5.05
N GLN A 67 3.37 4.18 -6.34
CA GLN A 67 3.06 5.39 -7.10
C GLN A 67 1.55 5.64 -7.16
N GLN A 68 0.75 4.60 -7.39
CA GLN A 68 -0.72 4.69 -7.39
C GLN A 68 -1.26 5.05 -5.99
N LYS A 69 -0.76 4.41 -4.92
CA LYS A 69 -1.09 4.75 -3.54
C LYS A 69 -0.80 6.23 -3.27
N ARG A 70 0.43 6.68 -3.57
CA ARG A 70 0.84 8.07 -3.39
C ARG A 70 -0.06 9.01 -4.18
N GLN A 71 -0.42 8.67 -5.42
CA GLN A 71 -1.37 9.48 -6.21
C GLN A 71 -2.74 9.53 -5.56
N GLN A 72 -3.27 8.42 -5.04
CA GLN A 72 -4.56 8.38 -4.35
C GLN A 72 -4.53 9.17 -3.02
N GLU A 73 -3.44 9.09 -2.27
CA GLU A 73 -3.20 9.92 -1.08
C GLU A 73 -3.09 11.40 -1.44
N LEU A 74 -2.39 11.74 -2.54
CA LEU A 74 -2.29 13.11 -3.03
C LEU A 74 -3.61 13.64 -3.61
N SER A 75 -4.47 12.75 -4.11
CA SER A 75 -5.80 13.04 -4.64
C SER A 75 -6.85 13.23 -3.55
N LEU A 76 -6.46 13.20 -2.26
CA LEU A 76 -7.27 13.75 -1.18
C LEU A 76 -7.78 15.14 -1.59
N PRO A 77 -9.09 15.41 -1.44
CA PRO A 77 -9.72 16.50 -2.15
C PRO A 77 -9.08 17.83 -1.74
N THR A 78 -8.89 18.67 -2.75
CA THR A 78 -8.62 20.11 -2.67
C THR A 78 -9.61 20.87 -1.76
N ALA A 79 -10.62 20.19 -1.20
CA ALA A 79 -11.53 20.66 -0.17
C ALA A 79 -10.82 21.12 1.13
N LEU A 80 -9.67 20.55 1.51
CA LEU A 80 -8.92 21.00 2.71
C LEU A 80 -7.92 22.13 2.44
N ARG A 81 -7.52 22.37 1.18
CA ARG A 81 -6.57 23.45 0.84
C ARG A 81 -7.21 24.85 0.83
N ARG A 82 -8.54 24.93 0.69
CA ARG A 82 -9.29 26.20 0.72
C ARG A 82 -9.64 26.69 2.13
N ALA A 83 -9.46 25.87 3.17
CA ALA A 83 -9.74 26.29 4.54
C ALA A 83 -8.63 27.16 5.17
N SER A 84 -7.47 27.30 4.51
CA SER A 84 -6.33 28.08 5.03
C SER A 84 -6.06 29.39 4.27
N LEU A 85 -6.92 29.75 3.31
CA LEU A 85 -6.74 30.97 2.48
C LEU A 85 -7.96 31.90 2.51
N THR A 86 -8.84 31.77 3.49
CA THR A 86 -9.93 32.73 3.67
C THR A 86 -10.17 32.95 5.15
N GLU A 87 -9.37 33.83 5.74
CA GLU A 87 -9.88 34.75 6.75
C GLU A 87 -9.27 36.13 6.49
N PRO A 88 -10.07 37.09 5.99
CA PRO A 88 -9.77 38.51 6.02
C PRO A 88 -10.27 39.12 7.33
N ALA A 89 -9.40 39.79 8.08
CA ALA A 89 -9.72 40.94 8.94
C ALA A 89 -8.42 41.62 9.39
#